data_AF-A0A349EPY8-F1
#
_entry.id   AF-A0A349EPY8-F1
#
_cell.length_a   1.000
_cell.length_b   1.000
_cell.length_c   1.000
_cell.angle_alpha   90.00
_cell.angle_beta   90.00
_cell.angle_gamma   90.00
#
_symmetry.space_group_name_H-M   'P 1'
#
loop_
_entity.id
_entity.type
_entity.pdbx_description
1 polymer ?
#
loop_
_entity_poly.entity_id
_entity_poly.type
_entity_poly.pdbx_seq_one_letter_code
_entity_poly.pdbx_strand_id
1 'polypeptide(L)'
;MLIGGMVLVSSTIAALETDKDTGMVIDKGFETVKMHCTPCHSARLVTQNRMDRDDWLKTIRWMQETQNLWKFPPESEKEILDYLAKHYAPHKQYRRAPLDVKWE
;
A
#
# COMPACT_ATOMS: atom_id res chain seq x y z
N MET A 1 23.94 -20.01 44.34
CA MET A 1 24.46 -18.89 43.53
C MET A 1 23.94 -19.07 42.11
N LEU A 2 22.78 -18.50 41.79
CA LEU A 2 22.18 -18.57 40.45
C LEU A 2 21.95 -17.14 39.99
N ILE A 3 22.90 -16.58 39.23
CA ILE A 3 22.70 -15.29 38.58
C ILE A 3 22.35 -15.60 37.13
N GLY A 4 21.06 -15.83 36.88
CA GLY A 4 20.51 -15.97 35.53
C GLY A 4 20.42 -14.58 34.91
N GLY A 5 21.32 -14.28 33.98
CA GLY A 5 21.33 -13.03 33.21
C GLY A 5 20.18 -13.00 32.21
N MET A 6 19.24 -12.08 32.42
CA MET A 6 18.14 -11.80 31.49
C MET A 6 18.68 -10.91 30.36
N VAL A 7 18.94 -11.49 29.19
CA VAL A 7 19.33 -10.75 27.98
C VAL A 7 18.08 -10.11 27.37
N LEU A 8 17.95 -8.79 27.49
CA LEU A 8 16.90 -8.01 26.82
C LEU A 8 17.29 -7.83 25.34
N VAL A 9 16.71 -8.65 24.47
CA VAL A 9 16.81 -8.45 23.00
C VAL A 9 15.79 -7.38 22.61
N SER A 10 16.22 -6.13 22.49
CA SER A 10 15.39 -5.06 21.93
C SER A 10 15.22 -5.26 20.42
N SER A 11 14.09 -5.82 19.99
CA SER A 11 13.69 -5.82 18.59
C SER A 11 13.19 -4.42 18.20
N THR A 12 14.00 -3.67 17.47
CA THR A 12 13.56 -2.42 16.84
C THR A 12 12.66 -2.75 15.66
N ILE A 13 11.35 -2.57 15.82
CA ILE A 13 10.44 -2.50 14.67
C ILE A 13 10.69 -1.15 14.01
N ALA A 14 11.50 -1.12 12.96
CA ALA A 14 11.66 0.07 12.14
C ALA A 14 10.34 0.32 11.39
N ALA A 15 9.72 1.47 11.63
CA ALA A 15 8.62 1.94 10.79
C ALA A 15 9.17 2.18 9.38
N LEU A 16 8.41 1.74 8.36
CA LEU A 16 8.78 2.00 6.97
C LEU A 16 8.82 3.52 6.72
N GLU A 17 9.92 3.99 6.12
CA GLU A 17 10.07 5.40 5.76
C GLU A 17 9.06 5.78 4.67
N THR A 18 8.50 6.99 4.75
CA THR A 18 7.54 7.51 3.77
C THR A 18 8.04 8.81 3.15
N ASP A 19 7.83 8.96 1.84
CA ASP A 19 8.10 10.19 1.10
C ASP A 19 7.22 11.33 1.60
N LYS A 20 7.84 12.50 1.86
CA LYS A 20 7.17 13.63 2.51
C LYS A 20 6.11 14.30 1.63
N ASP A 21 6.24 14.20 0.31
CA ASP A 21 5.35 14.87 -0.63
C ASP A 21 4.10 14.02 -0.93
N THR A 22 4.28 12.70 -1.02
CA THR A 22 3.25 11.76 -1.45
C THR A 22 2.65 10.96 -0.29
N GLY A 23 3.35 10.85 0.84
CA GLY A 23 3.00 9.95 1.93
C GLY A 23 3.13 8.47 1.57
N MET A 24 3.79 8.16 0.45
CA MET A 24 4.00 6.78 0.02
C MET A 24 5.22 6.16 0.70
N VAL A 25 5.17 4.84 0.95
CA VAL A 25 6.33 4.09 1.46
C VAL A 25 7.51 4.15 0.49
N ILE A 26 8.70 4.50 0.97
CA ILE A 26 9.92 4.48 0.16
C ILE A 26 10.44 3.03 0.10
N ASP A 27 10.25 2.38 -1.04
CA ASP A 27 10.70 1.01 -1.32
C ASP A 27 10.84 0.80 -2.85
N LYS A 28 11.30 -0.38 -3.28
CA LYS A 28 11.36 -0.76 -4.69
C LYS A 28 10.00 -0.57 -5.37
N GLY A 29 10.01 0.17 -6.49
CA GLY A 29 8.80 0.50 -7.27
C GLY A 29 8.13 1.81 -6.86
N PHE A 30 8.53 2.44 -5.75
CA PHE A 30 7.99 3.72 -5.31
C PHE A 30 8.11 4.81 -6.39
N GLU A 31 9.29 5.03 -6.96
CA GLU A 31 9.49 6.08 -7.97
C GLU A 31 8.66 5.84 -9.24
N THR A 32 8.54 4.58 -9.67
CA THR A 32 7.69 4.17 -10.80
C THR A 32 6.22 4.51 -10.53
N VAL A 33 5.73 4.23 -9.32
CA VAL A 33 4.36 4.54 -8.90
C VAL A 33 4.15 6.05 -8.75
N LYS A 34 5.10 6.78 -8.15
CA LYS A 34 5.08 8.24 -8.04
C LYS A 34 4.96 8.87 -9.42
N MET A 35 5.81 8.47 -10.36
CA MET A 35 5.79 8.97 -11.73
C MET A 35 4.45 8.72 -12.45
N HIS A 36 3.84 7.55 -12.28
CA HIS A 36 2.66 7.16 -13.05
C HIS A 36 1.32 7.48 -12.39
N CYS A 37 1.26 7.60 -11.06
CA CYS A 37 -0.01 7.68 -10.32
C CYS A 37 -0.29 9.05 -9.68
N THR A 38 0.61 10.03 -9.80
CA THR A 38 0.41 11.41 -9.31
C THR A 38 0.19 12.50 -10.36
N PRO A 39 0.39 12.31 -11.69
CA PRO A 39 0.15 13.37 -12.66
C PRO A 39 -1.30 13.87 -12.78
N CYS A 40 -2.29 13.05 -12.46
CA CYS A 40 -3.70 13.38 -12.65
C CYS A 40 -4.45 13.73 -11.35
N HIS A 41 -3.97 13.25 -10.20
CA HIS A 41 -4.59 13.47 -8.90
C HIS A 41 -3.58 13.32 -7.76
N SER A 42 -3.95 13.77 -6.56
CA SER A 42 -3.10 13.63 -5.37
C SER A 42 -2.74 12.17 -5.07
N ALA A 43 -1.51 11.95 -4.61
CA ALA A 43 -1.06 10.66 -4.06
C ALA A 43 -1.94 10.15 -2.92
N ARG A 44 -2.66 11.03 -2.21
CA ARG A 44 -3.61 10.65 -1.16
C ARG A 44 -4.69 9.71 -1.66
N LEU A 45 -5.13 9.86 -2.91
CA LEU A 45 -6.13 8.96 -3.49
C LEU A 45 -5.57 7.53 -3.62
N VAL A 46 -4.28 7.38 -3.91
CA VAL A 46 -3.61 6.07 -3.95
C VAL A 46 -3.46 5.53 -2.53
N THR A 47 -2.89 6.32 -1.61
CA THR A 47 -2.53 5.87 -0.26
C THR A 47 -3.71 5.65 0.68
N GLN A 48 -4.90 6.15 0.37
CA GLN A 48 -6.14 5.86 1.13
C GLN A 48 -6.86 4.58 0.67
N ASN A 49 -6.58 4.11 -0.54
CA ASN A 49 -7.22 2.93 -1.10
C ASN A 49 -6.50 1.64 -0.66
N ARG A 50 -7.26 0.57 -0.46
CA ARG A 50 -6.74 -0.75 -0.08
C ARG A 50 -7.35 -1.80 -1.00
N MET A 51 -6.55 -2.36 -1.89
CA MET A 51 -6.98 -3.30 -2.92
C MET A 51 -5.95 -4.41 -3.06
N ASP A 52 -6.40 -5.62 -3.38
CA ASP A 52 -5.46 -6.66 -3.76
C ASP A 52 -4.88 -6.37 -5.16
N ARG A 53 -3.97 -7.23 -5.62
CA ARG A 53 -3.30 -7.03 -6.91
C ARG A 53 -4.28 -6.95 -8.07
N ASP A 54 -5.28 -7.83 -8.09
CA ASP A 54 -6.21 -7.94 -9.21
C ASP A 54 -7.14 -6.74 -9.26
N ASP A 55 -7.55 -6.23 -8.10
CA ASP A 55 -8.37 -5.03 -8.00
C ASP A 55 -7.58 -3.75 -8.34
N TRP A 56 -6.28 -3.69 -8.00
CA TRP A 56 -5.39 -2.64 -8.51
C TRP A 56 -5.27 -2.68 -10.03
N LEU A 57 -5.10 -3.87 -10.61
CA LEU A 57 -5.04 -4.05 -12.06
C LEU A 57 -6.34 -3.60 -12.73
N LYS A 58 -7.50 -4.01 -12.22
CA LYS A 58 -8.81 -3.54 -12.72
C LYS A 58 -8.93 -2.03 -12.65
N THR A 59 -8.46 -1.42 -11.55
CA THR A 59 -8.48 0.05 -11.39
C THR A 59 -7.59 0.74 -12.43
N ILE A 60 -6.38 0.22 -12.67
CA ILE A 60 -5.49 0.74 -13.72
C ILE A 60 -6.15 0.60 -15.10
N ARG A 61 -6.77 -0.55 -15.40
CA ARG A 61 -7.48 -0.76 -16.67
C ARG A 61 -8.64 0.22 -16.83
N TRP A 62 -9.45 0.42 -15.80
CA TRP A 62 -10.53 1.41 -15.81
C TRP A 62 -9.99 2.83 -16.04
N MET A 63 -8.88 3.22 -15.42
CA MET A 63 -8.25 4.53 -15.68
C MET A 63 -7.71 4.64 -17.11
N GLN A 64 -7.17 3.55 -17.67
CA GLN A 64 -6.70 3.52 -19.06
C GLN A 64 -7.87 3.65 -20.05
N GLU A 65 -9.00 3.01 -19.77
CA GLU A 65 -10.20 3.05 -20.61
C GLU A 65 -10.96 4.37 -20.51
N THR A 66 -11.05 4.96 -19.31
CA THR A 66 -11.98 6.07 -19.06
C THR A 66 -11.31 7.40 -18.69
N GLN A 67 -10.08 7.37 -18.17
CA GLN A 67 -9.36 8.55 -17.66
C GLN A 67 -8.12 8.90 -18.49
N ASN A 68 -7.95 8.29 -19.67
CA ASN A 68 -6.81 8.50 -20.57
C ASN A 68 -5.45 8.23 -19.91
N LEU A 69 -5.40 7.30 -18.94
CA LEU A 69 -4.14 6.81 -18.43
C LEU A 69 -3.43 6.04 -19.56
N TRP A 70 -2.16 6.34 -19.79
CA TRP A 70 -1.39 5.69 -20.84
C TRP A 70 -1.16 4.20 -20.54
N LYS A 71 -0.87 3.44 -21.59
CA LYS A 71 -0.46 2.05 -21.45
C LYS A 71 0.94 1.99 -20.85
N PHE A 72 1.12 1.24 -19.78
CA PHE A 72 2.42 1.02 -19.19
C PHE A 72 3.21 -0.03 -19.98
N PRO A 73 4.55 0.09 -20.05
CA PRO A 73 5.41 -1.03 -20.41
C PRO A 73 5.14 -2.23 -19.48
N PRO A 74 5.22 -3.48 -19.97
CA PRO A 74 4.91 -4.66 -19.14
C PRO A 74 5.69 -4.73 -17.82
N GLU A 75 6.97 -4.36 -17.85
CA GLU A 75 7.83 -4.36 -16.65
C GLU A 75 7.41 -3.30 -15.63
N SER A 76 7.06 -2.09 -16.10
CA SER A 76 6.57 -1.01 -15.24
C SER A 76 5.22 -1.36 -14.63
N GLU A 77 4.31 -1.98 -15.39
CA GLU A 77 3.03 -2.45 -14.86
C GLU A 77 3.23 -3.49 -13.75
N LYS A 78 4.12 -4.45 -13.99
CA LYS A 78 4.46 -5.46 -12.98
C LYS A 78 5.02 -4.80 -11.72
N GLU A 79 5.95 -3.86 -11.86
CA GLU A 79 6.55 -3.14 -10.73
C GLU A 79 5.52 -2.32 -9.94
N ILE A 80 4.64 -1.59 -10.64
CA ILE A 80 3.55 -0.82 -10.02
C ILE A 80 2.63 -1.76 -9.22
N LEU A 81 2.20 -2.87 -9.82
CA LEU A 81 1.30 -3.82 -9.16
C LEU A 81 1.97 -4.53 -7.98
N ASP A 82 3.26 -4.87 -8.10
CA ASP A 82 4.04 -5.47 -7.01
C ASP A 82 4.11 -4.52 -5.81
N TYR A 83 4.43 -3.25 -6.06
CA TYR A 83 4.51 -2.22 -5.03
C TYR A 83 3.14 -1.93 -4.39
N LEU A 84 2.10 -1.71 -5.20
CA LEU A 84 0.75 -1.39 -4.70
C LEU A 84 0.16 -2.53 -3.86
N ALA A 85 0.31 -3.78 -4.32
CA ALA A 85 -0.15 -4.94 -3.57
C ALA A 85 0.67 -5.18 -2.29
N LYS A 86 1.97 -4.88 -2.29
CA LYS A 86 2.82 -5.02 -1.11
C LYS A 86 2.48 -4.00 -0.02
N HIS A 87 2.28 -2.74 -0.39
CA HIS A 87 2.18 -1.64 0.58
C HIS A 87 0.75 -1.15 0.83
N TYR A 88 -0.18 -1.40 -0.09
CA TYR A 88 -1.56 -0.92 -0.02
C TYR A 88 -2.58 -2.03 -0.27
N ALA A 89 -2.28 -3.26 0.13
CA ALA A 89 -3.26 -4.35 0.20
C ALA A 89 -4.24 -4.21 1.37
N PRO A 90 -5.43 -4.83 1.31
CA PRO A 90 -6.37 -4.88 2.42
C PRO A 90 -5.70 -5.47 3.66
N HIS A 91 -5.87 -4.78 4.79
CA HIS A 91 -5.53 -5.32 6.10
C HIS A 91 -6.83 -5.70 6.82
N LYS A 92 -6.78 -6.72 7.68
CA LYS A 92 -7.91 -7.15 8.52
C LYS A 92 -8.18 -6.17 9.68
N GLN A 93 -8.24 -4.86 9.40
CA GLN A 93 -8.69 -3.88 10.38
C GLN A 93 -9.93 -3.19 9.86
N TYR A 94 -11.04 -3.56 10.47
CA TYR A 94 -12.28 -2.85 10.28
C TYR A 94 -12.16 -1.50 11.00
N ARG A 95 -12.49 -0.40 10.30
CA ARG A 95 -12.54 0.95 10.92
C ARG A 95 -13.50 1.02 12.12
N ARG A 96 -14.45 0.09 12.21
CA ARG A 96 -15.40 -0.07 13.31
C ARG A 96 -15.46 -1.54 13.70
N ALA A 97 -15.51 -1.82 15.00
CA ALA A 97 -15.85 -3.16 15.47
C ALA A 97 -17.20 -3.61 14.86
N PRO A 98 -17.36 -4.90 14.53
CA PRO A 98 -18.67 -5.44 14.17
C PRO A 98 -19.70 -5.06 15.25
N LEU A 99 -20.90 -4.65 14.83
CA LEU A 99 -21.97 -4.36 15.79
C LEU A 99 -22.38 -5.67 16.47
N ASP A 100 -22.41 -5.67 17.80
CA ASP A 100 -22.99 -6.76 18.59
C ASP A 100 -24.52 -6.59 18.62
N VAL A 101 -25.17 -6.94 17.51
CA VAL A 101 -26.64 -6.94 17.41
C VAL A 101 -27.16 -8.35 17.68
N LYS A 102 -27.87 -8.50 18.80
CA LYS A 102 -28.70 -9.67 19.05
C LYS A 102 -30.05 -9.42 18.39
N TRP A 103 -30.36 -10.23 17.38
CA TRP A 103 -31.69 -10.28 16.79
C TRP A 103 -32.53 -11.23 17.64
N GLU A 104 -33.58 -10.71 18.27
CA GLU A 104 -34.60 -11.48 18.98
C GLU A 104 -35.69 -11.97 18.01
#